data_AF-A0A9W6U092-F1
#
_entry.id   AF-A0A9W6U092-F1
#
_cell.length_a   1.000
_cell.length_b   1.000
_cell.length_c   1.000
_cell.angle_alpha   90.00
_cell.angle_beta   90.00
_cell.angle_gamma   90.00
#
_symmetry.space_group_name_H-M   'P 1'
#
loop_
_entity.id
_entity.type
_entity.pdbx_description
1 polymer ?
#
loop_
_entity_poly.entity_id
_entity_poly.type
_entity_poly.pdbx_seq_one_letter_code
_entity_poly.pdbx_strand_id
1 'polypeptide(L)'
;MCLVASECRVGDKKYFDHYFDTLANIDAGRDIFHYLARVDLTGFKPQSFPLTKYKKELKAKQTNNVVKWLLNMHETLSDEADDEIKVASTSDWYNKYCRWAETSGESRIMSLNVFSGLLKNEGIGTEEKNIVDCGKRRKFRYRTISRQFLEVQLAQYIE
;
A
#
# COMPACT_ATOMS: atom_id res chain seq x y z
N MET A 1 0.48 17.38 1.10
CA MET A 1 -0.98 17.15 1.24
C MET A 1 -1.40 16.15 0.18
N CYS A 2 -2.00 15.02 0.57
CA CYS A 2 -2.56 14.05 -0.37
C CYS A 2 -4.06 14.34 -0.53
N LEU A 3 -4.37 15.46 -1.18
CA LEU A 3 -5.73 15.93 -1.45
C LEU A 3 -6.04 15.71 -2.93
N VAL A 4 -7.23 15.18 -3.22
CA VAL A 4 -7.77 15.13 -4.57
C VAL A 4 -8.57 16.43 -4.77
N ALA A 5 -8.19 17.23 -5.76
CA ALA A 5 -8.95 18.42 -6.10
C ALA A 5 -10.27 18.01 -6.77
N SER A 6 -11.33 18.78 -6.53
CA SER A 6 -12.62 18.54 -7.19
C SER A 6 -12.48 18.72 -8.70
N GLU A 7 -12.79 17.67 -9.47
CA GLU A 7 -12.65 17.67 -10.94
C GLU A 7 -13.45 18.80 -11.61
N CYS A 8 -14.60 19.17 -11.04
CA CYS A 8 -15.48 20.21 -11.59
C CYS A 8 -14.93 21.65 -11.54
N ARG A 9 -13.81 21.89 -10.84
CA ARG A 9 -13.18 23.21 -10.74
C ARG A 9 -11.78 23.25 -11.35
N VAL A 10 -11.32 22.15 -11.96
CA VAL A 10 -10.01 22.11 -12.60
C VAL A 10 -10.00 23.12 -13.76
N GLY A 11 -9.12 24.12 -13.67
CA GLY A 11 -8.97 25.16 -14.70
C GLY A 11 -9.96 26.33 -14.63
N ASP A 12 -10.88 26.35 -13.65
CA ASP A 12 -11.84 27.45 -13.47
C ASP A 12 -11.17 28.67 -12.82
N LYS A 13 -10.38 29.40 -13.63
CA LYS A 13 -9.62 30.57 -13.17
C LYS A 13 -10.52 31.62 -12.53
N LYS A 14 -11.67 31.91 -13.15
CA LYS A 14 -12.59 32.96 -12.68
C LYS A 14 -13.10 32.68 -11.27
N TYR A 15 -13.42 31.43 -10.96
CA TYR A 15 -13.81 31.02 -9.60
C TYR A 15 -12.68 31.28 -8.59
N PHE A 16 -11.46 30.88 -8.92
CA PHE A 16 -10.31 31.04 -8.02
C PHE A 16 -9.85 32.49 -7.89
N ASP A 17 -9.92 33.29 -8.95
CA ASP A 17 -9.61 34.72 -8.94
C ASP A 17 -10.59 35.45 -8.01
N HIS A 18 -11.89 35.17 -8.13
CA HIS A 18 -12.89 35.75 -7.24
C HIS A 18 -12.67 35.33 -5.77
N TYR A 19 -12.33 34.07 -5.53
CA TYR A 19 -12.03 33.56 -4.19
C TYR A 19 -10.77 34.22 -3.61
N PHE A 20 -9.74 34.39 -4.43
CA PHE A 20 -8.51 35.09 -4.05
C PHE A 20 -8.81 36.54 -3.68
N ASP A 21 -9.51 37.29 -4.52
CA ASP A 21 -9.85 38.70 -4.27
C ASP A 21 -10.64 38.87 -2.97
N THR A 22 -11.53 37.90 -2.67
CA THR A 22 -12.33 37.90 -1.44
C THR A 22 -11.48 37.67 -0.19
N LEU A 23 -10.38 36.91 -0.29
CA LEU A 23 -9.51 36.57 0.83
C LEU A 23 -8.25 37.44 0.92
N ALA A 24 -7.85 38.09 -0.17
CA ALA A 24 -6.64 38.91 -0.27
C ALA A 24 -6.82 40.32 0.33
N ASN A 25 -7.47 40.41 1.49
CA ASN A 25 -7.61 41.63 2.27
C ASN A 25 -7.34 41.38 3.76
N ILE A 26 -6.98 42.45 4.48
CA ILE A 26 -6.55 42.38 5.88
C ILE A 26 -7.68 41.91 6.80
N ASP A 27 -8.92 42.29 6.50
CA ASP A 27 -10.08 41.93 7.32
C ASP A 27 -10.36 40.42 7.25
N ALA A 28 -10.34 39.83 6.05
CA ALA A 28 -10.44 38.39 5.87
C ALA A 28 -9.31 37.65 6.58
N GLY A 29 -8.07 38.16 6.51
CA GLY A 29 -6.93 37.61 7.25
C GLY A 29 -7.13 37.67 8.77
N ARG A 30 -7.67 38.79 9.28
CA ARG A 30 -8.00 38.98 10.70
C ARG A 30 -9.07 37.99 11.15
N ASP A 31 -10.13 37.81 10.37
CA ASP A 31 -11.22 36.89 10.70
C ASP A 31 -10.76 35.43 10.70
N ILE A 32 -9.96 35.03 9.70
CA ILE A 32 -9.33 33.70 9.66
C ILE A 32 -8.43 33.50 10.89
N PHE A 33 -7.64 34.51 11.27
CA PHE A 33 -6.78 34.43 12.44
C PHE A 33 -7.58 34.29 13.74
N HIS A 34 -8.65 35.09 13.92
CA HIS A 34 -9.53 34.97 15.09
C HIS A 34 -10.22 33.62 15.16
N TYR A 35 -10.63 33.07 14.01
CA TYR A 35 -11.14 31.71 13.94
C TYR A 35 -10.08 30.71 14.41
N LEU A 36 -8.90 30.70 13.80
CA LEU A 36 -7.82 29.76 14.12
C LEU A 36 -7.35 29.86 15.58
N ALA A 37 -7.29 31.07 16.14
CA ALA A 37 -6.91 31.29 17.54
C ALA A 37 -7.93 30.76 18.56
N ARG A 38 -9.18 30.56 18.12
CA ARG A 38 -10.28 30.02 18.94
C ARG A 38 -10.57 28.55 18.68
N VAL A 39 -9.91 27.94 17.69
CA VAL A 39 -10.05 26.50 17.44
C VAL A 39 -9.56 25.74 18.66
N ASP A 40 -10.44 24.94 19.25
CA ASP A 40 -10.04 24.02 20.31
C ASP A 40 -9.16 22.91 19.72
N LEU A 41 -7.92 22.85 20.19
CA LEU A 41 -6.93 21.84 19.79
C LEU A 41 -6.79 20.73 20.83
N THR A 42 -7.70 20.65 21.81
CA THR A 42 -7.68 19.59 22.82
C THR A 42 -7.77 18.23 22.13
N GLY A 43 -6.73 17.40 22.30
CA GLY A 43 -6.61 16.09 21.65
C GLY A 43 -6.14 16.13 20.19
N PHE A 44 -5.88 17.31 19.62
CA PHE A 44 -5.24 17.41 18.31
C PHE A 44 -3.82 16.83 18.37
N LYS A 45 -3.53 15.91 17.45
CA LYS A 45 -2.23 15.24 17.34
C LYS A 45 -1.55 15.70 16.05
N PRO A 46 -0.64 16.69 16.10
CA PRO A 46 -0.01 17.27 14.91
C PRO A 46 0.75 16.25 14.05
N GLN A 47 1.20 15.15 14.65
CA GLN A 47 1.96 14.10 13.98
C GLN A 47 1.07 12.99 13.39
N SER A 48 -0.22 12.92 13.76
CA SER A 48 -1.13 11.90 13.22
C SER A 48 -1.84 12.40 11.97
N PHE A 49 -1.16 12.31 10.83
CA PHE A 49 -1.82 12.60 9.56
C PHE A 49 -2.80 11.49 9.19
N PRO A 50 -4.05 11.82 8.79
CA PRO A 50 -4.98 10.82 8.32
C PRO A 50 -4.43 10.09 7.10
N LEU A 51 -4.67 8.78 7.03
CA LEU A 51 -4.34 7.97 5.87
C LEU A 51 -5.48 8.12 4.85
N THR A 52 -5.33 9.07 3.92
CA THR A 52 -6.30 9.26 2.83
C THR A 52 -6.16 8.16 1.76
N LYS A 53 -7.23 7.89 1.00
CA LYS A 53 -7.21 6.96 -0.14
C LYS A 53 -6.05 7.25 -1.11
N TYR A 54 -5.93 8.52 -1.51
CA TYR A 54 -4.82 8.96 -2.37
C TYR A 54 -3.43 8.75 -1.74
N LYS A 55 -3.31 8.83 -0.41
CA LYS A 55 -2.06 8.51 0.29
C LYS A 55 -1.78 7.00 0.28
N LYS A 56 -2.80 6.14 0.37
CA LYS A 56 -2.67 4.68 0.19
C LYS A 56 -2.19 4.35 -1.23
N GLU A 57 -2.81 4.94 -2.25
CA GLU A 57 -2.42 4.75 -3.66
C GLU A 57 -0.98 5.20 -3.94
N LEU A 58 -0.58 6.38 -3.46
CA LEU A 58 0.79 6.87 -3.61
C LEU A 58 1.79 5.95 -2.91
N LYS A 59 1.44 5.49 -1.70
CA LYS A 59 2.24 4.50 -0.98
C LYS A 59 2.40 3.23 -1.82
N ALA A 60 1.30 2.66 -2.31
CA ALA A 60 1.29 1.46 -3.15
C ALA A 60 2.22 1.59 -4.37
N LYS A 61 2.13 2.71 -5.09
CA LYS A 61 2.96 3.03 -6.27
C LYS A 61 4.44 3.20 -5.93
N GLN A 62 4.77 3.76 -4.77
CA GLN A 62 6.14 3.99 -4.31
C GLN A 62 6.76 2.80 -3.56
N THR A 63 6.02 1.71 -3.35
CA THR A 63 6.55 0.53 -2.66
C THR A 63 7.61 -0.19 -3.49
N ASN A 64 8.30 -1.11 -2.83
CA ASN A 64 9.21 -2.02 -3.49
C ASN A 64 8.44 -3.01 -4.41
N ASN A 65 9.13 -3.55 -5.40
CA ASN A 65 8.52 -4.41 -6.41
C ASN A 65 7.95 -5.72 -5.86
N VAL A 66 8.41 -6.18 -4.69
CA VAL A 66 7.85 -7.37 -4.03
C VAL A 66 6.47 -7.06 -3.45
N VAL A 67 6.29 -5.89 -2.84
CA VAL A 67 4.97 -5.45 -2.35
C VAL A 67 4.02 -5.18 -3.51
N LYS A 68 4.48 -4.54 -4.60
CA LYS A 68 3.67 -4.40 -5.82
C LYS A 68 3.21 -5.75 -6.37
N TRP A 69 4.08 -6.75 -6.37
CA TRP A 69 3.73 -8.12 -6.76
C TRP A 69 2.67 -8.73 -5.83
N LEU A 70 2.78 -8.53 -4.51
CA LEU A 70 1.78 -9.02 -3.56
C LEU A 70 0.42 -8.33 -3.76
N LEU A 71 0.41 -7.03 -4.07
CA LEU A 71 -0.81 -6.28 -4.39
C LEU A 71 -1.45 -6.79 -5.68
N ASN A 72 -0.66 -7.02 -6.73
CA ASN A 72 -1.17 -7.62 -7.96
C ASN A 72 -1.73 -9.04 -7.73
N MET A 73 -1.07 -9.82 -6.87
CA MET A 73 -1.57 -11.14 -6.49
C MET A 73 -2.89 -11.04 -5.72
N HIS A 74 -3.05 -10.05 -4.83
CA HIS A 74 -4.33 -9.79 -4.16
C HIS A 74 -5.43 -9.40 -5.15
N GLU A 75 -5.14 -8.52 -6.12
CA GLU A 75 -6.08 -8.16 -7.20
C GLU A 75 -6.50 -9.38 -8.00
N THR A 76 -5.55 -10.23 -8.42
CA THR A 76 -5.84 -11.44 -9.19
C THR A 76 -6.70 -12.42 -8.41
N LEU A 77 -6.39 -12.65 -7.13
CA LEU A 77 -7.21 -13.48 -6.24
C LEU A 77 -8.61 -12.91 -6.04
N SER A 78 -8.72 -11.57 -5.98
CA SER A 78 -10.00 -10.89 -5.84
C SER A 78 -10.88 -11.05 -7.08
N ASP A 79 -10.28 -10.89 -8.27
CA ASP A 79 -10.97 -11.05 -9.56
C ASP A 79 -11.42 -12.49 -9.81
N GLU A 80 -10.61 -13.47 -9.37
CA GLU A 80 -10.92 -14.89 -9.45
C GLU A 80 -11.88 -15.38 -8.34
N ALA A 81 -12.21 -14.52 -7.36
CA ALA A 81 -12.90 -14.89 -6.13
C ALA A 81 -12.26 -16.10 -5.41
N ASP A 82 -10.93 -16.19 -5.47
CA ASP A 82 -10.13 -17.27 -4.93
C ASP A 82 -9.66 -16.95 -3.50
N ASP A 83 -10.34 -17.53 -2.52
CA ASP A 83 -9.99 -17.45 -1.10
C ASP A 83 -9.09 -18.61 -0.63
N GLU A 84 -8.61 -19.47 -1.54
CA GLU A 84 -7.80 -20.61 -1.18
C GLU A 84 -6.46 -20.22 -0.54
N ILE A 85 -6.05 -21.04 0.43
CA ILE A 85 -4.77 -20.91 1.10
C ILE A 85 -3.68 -21.52 0.20
N LYS A 86 -2.87 -20.67 -0.43
CA LYS A 86 -1.77 -21.09 -1.30
C LYS A 86 -0.52 -21.34 -0.46
N VAL A 87 0.01 -22.56 -0.54
CA VAL A 87 1.22 -23.00 0.17
C VAL A 87 2.32 -23.35 -0.83
N ALA A 88 3.46 -22.67 -0.76
CA ALA A 88 4.61 -23.00 -1.61
C ALA A 88 5.95 -22.69 -0.95
N SER A 89 7.03 -23.23 -1.50
CA SER A 89 8.38 -22.93 -1.03
C SER A 89 8.79 -21.50 -1.38
N THR A 90 9.78 -20.94 -0.69
CA THR A 90 10.31 -19.60 -1.00
C THR A 90 10.82 -19.51 -2.44
N SER A 91 11.42 -20.57 -2.99
CA SER A 91 11.87 -20.61 -4.38
C SER A 91 10.72 -20.58 -5.37
N ASP A 92 9.62 -21.28 -5.09
CA ASP A 92 8.45 -21.29 -5.99
C ASP A 92 7.79 -19.91 -6.00
N TRP A 93 7.65 -19.28 -4.84
CA TRP A 93 7.16 -17.92 -4.73
C TRP A 93 8.05 -16.92 -5.46
N TYR A 94 9.37 -17.06 -5.32
CA TYR A 94 10.32 -16.23 -6.04
C TYR A 94 10.22 -16.39 -7.56
N ASN A 95 10.05 -17.63 -8.05
CA ASN A 95 9.87 -17.88 -9.47
C ASN A 95 8.60 -17.23 -10.03
N LYS A 96 7.49 -17.26 -9.26
CA LYS A 96 6.25 -16.55 -9.62
C LYS A 96 6.48 -15.04 -9.66
N TYR A 97 7.19 -14.50 -8.68
CA TYR A 97 7.58 -13.09 -8.64
C TYR A 97 8.43 -12.69 -9.86
N CYS A 98 9.44 -13.47 -10.23
CA CYS A 98 10.29 -13.18 -11.39
C CYS A 98 9.47 -13.15 -12.69
N ARG A 99 8.57 -14.13 -12.88
CA ARG A 99 7.67 -14.18 -14.06
C ARG A 99 6.78 -12.95 -14.12
N TRP A 100 6.19 -12.56 -13.01
CA TRP A 100 5.39 -11.33 -12.95
C TRP A 100 6.25 -10.09 -13.28
N ALA A 101 7.45 -9.98 -12.71
CA ALA A 101 8.33 -8.83 -12.92
C ALA A 101 8.78 -8.66 -14.38
N GLU A 102 8.97 -9.77 -15.11
CA GLU A 102 9.24 -9.76 -16.54
C GLU A 102 8.07 -9.19 -17.36
N THR A 103 6.83 -9.43 -16.93
CA THR A 103 5.61 -8.96 -17.61
C THR A 103 5.16 -7.56 -17.21
N SER A 104 5.52 -7.09 -16.01
CA SER A 104 5.02 -5.83 -15.45
C SER A 104 5.85 -4.59 -15.84
N GLY A 105 6.92 -4.77 -16.62
CA GLY A 105 7.81 -3.68 -17.04
C GLY A 105 8.68 -3.10 -15.92
N GLU A 106 8.74 -3.78 -14.78
CA GLU A 106 9.53 -3.38 -13.62
C GLU A 106 11.03 -3.58 -13.86
N SER A 107 11.80 -2.51 -13.78
CA SER A 107 13.20 -2.49 -14.22
C SER A 107 14.19 -3.20 -13.29
N ARG A 108 13.77 -3.59 -12.07
CA ARG A 108 14.66 -4.17 -11.06
C ARG A 108 14.04 -5.39 -10.38
N ILE A 109 14.49 -6.57 -10.79
CA ILE A 109 14.21 -7.84 -10.10
C ILE A 109 15.11 -7.93 -8.87
N MET A 110 14.51 -8.08 -7.70
CA MET A 110 15.25 -8.28 -6.44
C MET A 110 15.84 -9.69 -6.39
N SER A 111 16.98 -9.87 -5.73
CA SER A 111 17.53 -11.22 -5.52
C SER A 111 16.67 -12.04 -4.54
N LEU A 112 16.78 -13.37 -4.60
CA LEU A 112 16.04 -14.29 -3.73
C LEU A 112 16.17 -13.95 -2.22
N ASN A 113 17.38 -13.56 -1.79
CA ASN A 113 17.63 -13.21 -0.39
C ASN A 113 16.89 -11.92 0.01
N VAL A 114 16.92 -10.90 -0.86
CA VAL A 114 16.22 -9.63 -0.64
C VAL A 114 14.71 -9.85 -0.67
N PHE A 115 14.20 -10.61 -1.64
CA PHE A 115 12.81 -11.02 -1.72
C PHE A 115 12.32 -11.71 -0.44
N SER A 116 13.05 -12.73 0.03
CA SER A 116 12.71 -13.46 1.25
C SER A 116 12.71 -12.57 2.50
N GLY A 117 13.63 -11.60 2.57
CA GLY A 117 13.68 -10.60 3.64
C GLY A 117 12.49 -9.64 3.59
N LEU A 118 12.13 -9.14 2.41
CA LEU A 118 10.99 -8.24 2.23
C LEU A 118 9.67 -8.93 2.58
N LEU A 119 9.46 -10.17 2.14
CA LEU A 119 8.28 -10.93 2.55
C LEU A 119 8.17 -11.06 4.08
N LYS A 120 9.30 -11.29 4.77
CA LYS A 120 9.32 -11.37 6.24
C LYS A 120 8.95 -10.04 6.89
N ASN A 121 9.35 -8.91 6.31
CA ASN A 121 9.00 -7.58 6.82
C ASN A 121 7.49 -7.29 6.69
N GLU A 122 6.84 -7.81 5.64
CA GLU A 122 5.39 -7.73 5.43
C GLU A 122 4.60 -8.81 6.20
N GLY A 123 5.19 -9.40 7.25
CA GLY A 123 4.53 -10.39 8.10
C GLY A 123 4.37 -11.78 7.47
N ILE A 124 4.84 -11.99 6.24
CA ILE A 124 4.81 -13.30 5.58
C ILE A 124 6.02 -14.08 6.09
N GLY A 125 5.84 -14.90 7.12
CA GLY A 125 6.89 -15.73 7.72
C GLY A 125 7.21 -16.98 6.90
N THR A 126 8.30 -17.67 7.27
CA THR A 126 8.57 -19.03 6.79
C THR A 126 8.13 -20.03 7.86
N GLU A 127 7.29 -20.99 7.48
CA GLU A 127 6.88 -22.11 8.30
C GLU A 127 7.69 -23.37 7.95
N GLU A 128 7.77 -24.31 8.90
CA GLU A 128 8.42 -25.60 8.69
C GLU A 128 7.44 -26.75 8.95
N LYS A 129 7.39 -27.72 8.04
CA LYS A 129 6.73 -29.01 8.29
C LYS A 129 7.69 -30.16 8.06
N ASN A 130 7.55 -31.20 8.87
CA ASN A 130 8.26 -32.45 8.65
C ASN A 130 7.57 -33.22 7.51
N ILE A 131 8.34 -33.61 6.51
CA ILE A 131 7.91 -34.45 5.41
C ILE A 131 8.75 -35.72 5.37
N VAL A 132 8.17 -36.79 4.86
CA VAL A 132 8.92 -38.01 4.51
C VAL A 132 9.05 -38.01 3.00
N ASP A 133 10.27 -37.86 2.53
CA ASP A 133 10.62 -37.83 1.12
C ASP A 133 11.59 -38.99 0.84
N CYS A 134 11.18 -39.89 -0.04
CA CYS A 134 11.91 -41.13 -0.36
C CYS A 134 12.37 -41.90 0.90
N GLY A 135 11.49 -42.04 1.90
CA GLY A 135 11.75 -42.76 3.15
C GLY A 135 12.63 -42.00 4.16
N LYS A 136 13.12 -40.79 3.84
CA LYS A 136 13.91 -39.95 4.75
C LYS A 136 13.07 -38.79 5.29
N ARG A 137 13.14 -38.57 6.60
CA ARG A 137 12.54 -37.38 7.24
C ARG A 137 13.33 -36.14 6.82
N ARG A 138 12.65 -35.16 6.25
CA ARG A 138 13.20 -33.87 5.86
C ARG A 138 12.29 -32.76 6.36
N LYS A 139 12.85 -31.56 6.55
CA LYS A 139 12.08 -30.35 6.85
C LYS A 139 11.77 -29.63 5.55
N PHE A 140 10.50 -29.40 5.28
CA PHE A 140 10.04 -28.55 4.19
C PHE A 140 9.71 -27.17 4.73
N ARG A 141 10.34 -26.15 4.14
CA ARG A 141 10.13 -24.74 4.49
C ARG A 141 9.22 -24.10 3.47
N TYR A 142 8.12 -23.50 3.93
CA TYR A 142 7.10 -22.95 3.07
C TYR A 142 6.55 -21.63 3.60
N ARG A 143 5.80 -20.95 2.75
CA ARG A 143 5.07 -19.74 3.08
C ARG A 143 3.64 -19.88 2.59
N THR A 144 2.74 -19.33 3.38
CA THR A 144 1.29 -19.41 3.18
C THR A 144 0.78 -18.03 2.78
N ILE A 145 0.02 -17.96 1.70
CA ILE A 145 -0.58 -16.72 1.21
C ILE A 145 -2.03 -17.02 0.80
N SER A 146 -2.97 -16.19 1.28
CA SER A 146 -4.37 -16.18 0.84
C SER A 146 -4.81 -14.74 0.65
N ARG A 147 -5.95 -14.53 -0.01
CA ARG A 147 -6.53 -13.19 -0.21
C ARG A 147 -6.73 -12.47 1.13
N GLN A 148 -7.44 -13.11 2.07
CA GLN A 148 -7.71 -12.55 3.40
C GLN A 148 -6.43 -12.22 4.17
N PHE A 149 -5.40 -13.06 4.04
CA PHE A 149 -4.11 -12.79 4.69
C PHE A 149 -3.43 -11.54 4.11
N LEU A 150 -3.47 -11.36 2.79
CA LEU A 150 -2.92 -10.17 2.14
C LEU A 150 -3.71 -8.90 2.51
N GLU A 151 -5.04 -8.97 2.64
CA GLU A 151 -5.86 -7.83 3.07
C GLU A 151 -5.46 -7.33 4.45
N VAL A 152 -5.14 -8.24 5.38
CA VAL A 152 -4.69 -7.88 6.73
C VAL A 152 -3.27 -7.32 6.70
N GLN A 153 -2.32 -8.01 6.06
CA GLN A 153 -0.92 -7.60 6.08
C GLN A 153 -0.66 -6.32 5.25
N LEU A 154 -1.41 -6.13 4.17
CA LEU A 154 -1.25 -5.01 3.24
C LEU A 154 -2.37 -3.97 3.37
N ALA A 155 -3.12 -3.96 4.49
CA ALA A 155 -4.20 -3.01 4.77
C ALA A 155 -3.81 -1.52 4.61
N GLN A 156 -2.52 -1.21 4.77
CA GLN A 156 -2.00 0.14 4.57
C GLN A 156 -1.90 0.57 3.10
N TYR A 157 -2.04 -0.38 2.17
CA TYR A 157 -1.97 -0.20 0.73
C TYR A 157 -3.31 -0.48 0.04
N ILE A 158 -4.10 -1.40 0.59
CA ILE A 158 -5.40 -1.84 0.05
C ILE A 158 -6.52 -0.93 0.61
N GLU A 159 -7.53 -0.62 -0.20
CA GLU A 159 -8.65 0.25 0.19
C GLU A 159 -9.55 -0.36 1.26
#